data_AF-A0A9P7XKI9-F1
#
_entry.id   AF-A0A9P7XKI9-F1
#
_cell.length_a   1.000
_cell.length_b   1.000
_cell.length_c   1.000
_cell.angle_alpha   90.00
_cell.angle_beta   90.00
_cell.angle_gamma   90.00
#
_symmetry.space_group_name_H-M   'P 1'
#
loop_
_entity.id
_entity.type
_entity.pdbx_description
1 polymer ?
#
loop_
_entity_poly.entity_id
_entity_poly.type
_entity_poly.pdbx_seq_one_letter_code
_entity_poly.pdbx_strand_id
1 'polypeptide(L)'
;MPPLKTNPTKKNLPLARKAYLIKEYDDLQSKNVKVTNKSLADKYSVSPTTVSTILKLRDGILTFKEQATEEANKRTKLYKRNMLPVEDALMGWFRKQRDQVDRSTLKL
;
A
#
# COMPACT_ATOMS: atom_id res chain seq x y z
N MET A 1 12.23 30.38 27.50
CA MET A 1 11.92 28.97 27.16
C MET A 1 12.45 28.68 25.76
N PRO A 2 13.27 27.65 25.54
CA PRO A 2 13.63 27.24 24.20
C PRO A 2 12.43 26.57 23.50
N PRO A 3 12.25 26.73 22.18
CA PRO A 3 11.14 26.12 21.46
C PRO A 3 11.28 24.59 21.44
N LEU A 4 10.18 23.89 21.72
CA LEU A 4 10.10 22.44 21.58
C LEU A 4 10.33 22.08 20.11
N LYS A 5 11.39 21.31 19.82
CA LYS A 5 11.63 20.73 18.49
C LYS A 5 10.46 19.81 18.15
N THR A 6 9.47 20.32 17.42
CA THR A 6 8.41 19.49 16.87
C THR A 6 9.05 18.59 15.82
N ASN A 7 9.17 17.30 16.13
CA ASN A 7 9.56 16.29 15.14
C ASN A 7 8.65 16.45 13.91
N PRO A 8 9.18 16.57 12.69
CA PRO A 8 8.35 16.63 11.50
C PRO A 8 7.43 15.41 11.50
N THR A 9 6.12 15.65 11.50
CA THR A 9 5.07 14.63 11.53
C THR A 9 5.40 13.56 10.49
N LYS A 10 5.55 12.30 10.93
CA LYS A 10 5.89 11.15 10.09
C LYS A 10 4.99 11.14 8.85
N LYS A 11 5.52 11.53 7.69
CA LYS A 11 4.78 11.48 6.42
C LYS A 11 4.51 10.01 6.10
N ASN A 12 3.27 9.60 6.28
CA ASN A 12 2.84 8.24 5.96
C ASN A 12 2.73 8.10 4.44
N LEU A 13 3.69 7.41 3.85
CA LEU A 13 3.74 7.19 2.41
C LEU A 13 2.59 6.27 1.96
N PRO A 14 1.84 6.59 0.88
CA PRO A 14 0.86 5.69 0.30
C PRO A 14 1.48 4.35 -0.12
N LEU A 15 0.71 3.27 -0.04
CA LEU A 15 1.14 1.90 -0.38
C LEU A 15 1.64 1.80 -1.82
N ALA A 16 0.97 2.48 -2.76
CA ALA A 16 1.43 2.55 -4.15
C ALA A 16 2.85 3.13 -4.24
N ARG A 17 3.12 4.22 -3.50
CA ARG A 17 4.43 4.88 -3.49
C ARG A 17 5.49 4.08 -2.74
N LYS A 18 5.10 3.30 -1.74
CA LYS A 18 5.97 2.28 -1.11
C LYS A 18 6.32 1.16 -2.09
N ALA A 19 5.36 0.70 -2.90
CA ALA A 19 5.60 -0.31 -3.93
C ALA A 19 6.54 0.20 -5.05
N TYR A 20 6.44 1.48 -5.43
CA TYR A 20 7.41 2.09 -6.35
C TYR A 20 8.82 2.14 -5.76
N LEU A 21 8.95 2.47 -4.47
CA LEU A 21 10.25 2.43 -3.78
C LEU A 21 10.85 1.03 -3.82
N ILE A 22 10.04 -0.01 -3.56
CA ILE A 22 10.48 -1.41 -3.63
C ILE A 22 10.96 -1.74 -5.04
N LYS A 23 10.15 -1.43 -6.07
CA LYS A 23 10.53 -1.70 -7.46
C LYS A 23 11.82 -0.99 -7.85
N GLU A 24 12.00 0.26 -7.45
CA GLU A 24 13.23 1.00 -7.73
C GLU A 24 14.44 0.39 -7.01
N TYR A 25 14.27 -0.02 -5.74
CA TYR A 25 15.32 -0.73 -5.01
C TYR A 25 15.74 -2.01 -5.75
N ASP A 26 14.78 -2.80 -6.22
CA ASP A 26 15.03 -4.03 -6.97
C ASP A 26 15.74 -3.73 -8.31
N ASP A 27 15.26 -2.76 -9.07
CA ASP A 27 15.86 -2.36 -10.36
C ASP A 27 17.32 -1.89 -10.19
N LEU A 28 17.63 -1.18 -9.11
CA LEU A 28 18.99 -0.72 -8.81
C LEU A 28 19.90 -1.86 -8.35
N GLN A 29 19.37 -2.80 -7.57
CA GLN A 29 20.10 -4.02 -7.19
C GLN A 29 20.42 -4.90 -8.41
N SER A 30 19.46 -5.07 -9.34
CA SER A 30 19.68 -5.80 -10.60
C SER A 30 20.75 -5.17 -11.49
N LYS A 31 20.97 -3.86 -11.37
CA LYS A 31 22.04 -3.12 -12.05
C LYS A 31 23.37 -3.11 -11.29
N ASN A 32 23.48 -3.88 -10.20
CA ASN A 32 24.65 -3.96 -9.33
C ASN A 32 25.05 -2.60 -8.71
N VAL A 33 24.08 -1.69 -8.56
CA VAL A 33 24.28 -0.38 -7.92
C VAL A 33 24.08 -0.54 -6.42
N LYS A 34 25.09 -0.21 -5.61
CA LYS A 34 24.95 -0.18 -4.15
C LYS A 34 24.01 0.94 -3.72
N VAL A 35 22.77 0.59 -3.41
CA VAL A 35 21.79 1.51 -2.84
C VAL A 35 21.87 1.47 -1.32
N THR A 36 21.88 2.64 -0.69
CA THR A 36 21.78 2.73 0.77
C THR A 36 20.37 3.14 1.18
N ASN A 37 19.92 2.70 2.35
CA ASN A 37 18.63 3.14 2.88
C ASN A 37 18.56 4.68 3.05
N LYS A 38 19.72 5.33 3.22
CA LYS A 38 19.83 6.78 3.30
C LYS A 38 19.53 7.45 1.96
N SER A 39 20.06 6.95 0.84
CA SER A 39 19.78 7.54 -0.47
C SER A 39 18.30 7.42 -0.86
N LEU A 40 17.66 6.29 -0.54
CA LEU A 40 16.21 6.13 -0.72
C LEU A 40 15.39 7.01 0.23
N ALA A 41 15.84 7.16 1.48
CA ALA A 41 15.19 8.01 2.46
C ALA A 41 15.15 9.47 1.99
N ASP A 42 16.27 9.98 1.48
CA ASP A 42 16.40 11.34 0.96
C ASP A 42 15.48 11.52 -0.27
N LYS A 43 15.52 10.59 -1.23
CA LYS A 43 14.71 10.65 -2.46
C LYS A 43 13.19 10.65 -2.18
N TYR A 44 12.75 9.85 -1.22
CA TYR A 44 11.33 9.72 -0.89
C TYR A 44 10.89 10.61 0.28
N SER A 45 11.79 11.44 0.83
CA SER A 45 11.54 12.30 1.99
C SER A 45 10.95 11.53 3.19
N VAL A 46 11.50 10.36 3.47
CA VAL A 46 11.11 9.48 4.59
C VAL A 46 12.32 9.17 5.46
N SER A 47 12.12 8.66 6.68
CA SER A 47 13.27 8.25 7.50
C SER A 47 13.92 6.97 6.96
N PRO A 48 15.24 6.77 7.15
CA PRO A 48 15.90 5.51 6.80
C PRO A 48 15.28 4.29 7.51
N THR A 49 14.79 4.48 8.74
CA THR A 49 14.02 3.48 9.47
C THR A 49 12.74 3.10 8.73
N THR A 50 12.03 4.08 8.16
CA THR A 50 10.81 3.85 7.38
C THR A 50 11.12 3.05 6.12
N VAL A 51 12.21 3.35 5.42
CA VAL A 51 12.68 2.57 4.26
C VAL A 51 12.93 1.12 4.66
N SER A 52 13.65 0.88 5.76
CA SER A 52 13.90 -0.47 6.26
C SER A 52 12.61 -1.22 6.59
N THR A 53 11.63 -0.56 7.23
CA THR A 53 10.31 -1.16 7.49
C THR A 53 9.56 -1.48 6.20
N ILE A 54 9.60 -0.61 5.20
CA ILE A 54 8.97 -0.83 3.89
C ILE A 54 9.57 -2.06 3.21
N LEU A 55 10.89 -2.18 3.17
CA LEU A 55 11.59 -3.31 2.57
C LEU A 55 11.31 -4.63 3.32
N LYS A 56 11.16 -4.60 4.66
CA LYS A 56 10.74 -5.78 5.45
C LYS A 56 9.31 -6.24 5.15
N LEU A 57 8.42 -5.30 4.80
CA LEU A 57 7.02 -5.58 4.47
C LEU A 57 6.79 -5.74 2.96
N ARG A 58 7.87 -6.00 2.19
CA ARG A 58 7.87 -6.05 0.72
C ARG A 58 6.74 -6.87 0.14
N ASP A 59 6.64 -8.13 0.53
CA ASP A 59 5.69 -9.07 -0.08
C ASP A 59 4.25 -8.62 0.14
N GLY A 60 3.90 -8.20 1.36
CA GLY A 60 2.56 -7.69 1.67
C GLY A 60 2.20 -6.42 0.90
N ILE A 61 3.16 -5.53 0.68
CA ILE A 61 2.94 -4.29 -0.09
C ILE A 61 2.71 -4.60 -1.58
N LEU A 62 3.45 -5.56 -2.14
CA LEU A 62 3.31 -5.95 -3.55
C LEU A 62 2.00 -6.70 -3.82
N THR A 63 1.65 -7.69 -2.99
CA THR A 63 0.36 -8.40 -3.10
C THR A 63 -0.83 -7.45 -3.00
N PHE A 64 -0.75 -6.44 -2.11
CA PHE A 64 -1.80 -5.43 -1.99
C PHE A 64 -1.93 -4.60 -3.27
N LYS A 65 -0.82 -4.24 -3.92
CA LYS A 65 -0.84 -3.46 -5.17
C LYS A 65 -1.47 -4.22 -6.32
N GLU A 66 -1.26 -5.53 -6.41
CA GLU A 66 -1.88 -6.37 -7.46
C GLU A 66 -3.41 -6.47 -7.29
N GLN A 67 -3.90 -6.41 -6.06
CA GLN A 67 -5.33 -6.49 -5.71
C GLN A 67 -6.03 -5.12 -5.67
N ALA A 68 -5.29 -4.03 -5.86
CA ALA A 68 -5.74 -2.66 -5.63
C ALA A 68 -6.45 -2.05 -6.84
N THR A 69 -7.68 -1.56 -6.66
CA THR A 69 -8.36 -0.62 -7.57
C THR A 69 -7.78 0.81 -7.44
N GLU A 70 -8.15 1.76 -8.32
CA GLU A 70 -7.63 3.14 -8.27
C GLU A 70 -7.70 3.80 -6.88
N GLU A 71 -8.74 3.50 -6.10
CA GLU A 71 -8.94 4.01 -4.74
C GLU A 71 -7.88 3.50 -3.74
N ALA A 72 -7.31 2.32 -3.98
CA ALA A 72 -6.26 1.76 -3.15
C ALA A 72 -4.89 2.44 -3.35
N ASN A 73 -4.72 3.28 -4.37
CA ASN A 73 -3.53 4.14 -4.53
C ASN A 73 -3.40 5.20 -3.43
N LYS A 74 -4.50 5.58 -2.78
CA LYS A 74 -4.52 6.56 -1.69
C LYS A 74 -4.30 5.92 -0.31
N ARG A 75 -4.38 4.59 -0.19
CA ARG A 75 -4.25 3.90 1.10
C ARG A 75 -2.81 3.93 1.60
N THR A 76 -2.63 4.18 2.89
CA THR A 76 -1.31 4.28 3.54
C THR A 76 -0.96 3.09 4.44
N LYS A 77 -1.97 2.33 4.88
CA LYS A 77 -1.84 1.21 5.82
C LYS A 77 -2.23 -0.12 5.18
N LEU A 78 -1.43 -1.15 5.43
CA LEU A 78 -1.81 -2.55 5.20
C LEU A 78 -2.82 -2.94 6.29
N TYR A 79 -4.05 -3.24 5.90
CA TYR A 79 -5.03 -3.78 6.85
C TYR A 79 -4.76 -5.27 7.03
N LYS A 80 -4.68 -5.73 8.28
CA LYS A 80 -4.74 -7.17 8.56
C LYS A 80 -6.18 -7.61 8.33
N ARG A 81 -6.41 -8.43 7.32
CA ARG A 81 -7.72 -9.04 7.04
C ARG A 81 -7.87 -10.23 7.97
N ASN A 82 -8.32 -9.95 9.20
CA ASN A 82 -8.44 -10.98 10.25
C ASN A 82 -9.55 -11.99 9.96
N MET A 83 -10.49 -11.68 9.06
CA MET A 83 -11.66 -12.50 8.75
C MET A 83 -11.88 -12.63 7.23
N LEU A 84 -10.82 -12.97 6.48
CA LEU A 84 -10.88 -13.18 5.02
C LEU A 84 -12.09 -14.01 4.56
N PRO A 85 -12.39 -15.18 5.15
CA PRO A 85 -13.53 -15.99 4.72
C PRO A 85 -14.88 -15.29 4.87
N VAL A 86 -15.05 -14.50 5.94
CA VAL A 86 -16.30 -13.78 6.22
C VAL A 86 -16.44 -12.58 5.29
N GLU A 87 -15.36 -11.82 5.11
CA GLU A 87 -15.32 -10.70 4.16
C GLU A 87 -15.64 -11.17 2.74
N ASP A 88 -15.02 -12.26 2.29
CA ASP A 88 -15.25 -12.81 0.96
C ASP A 88 -16.68 -13.35 0.79
N ALA A 89 -17.22 -14.02 1.82
CA ALA A 89 -18.61 -14.47 1.82
C ALA A 89 -19.61 -13.30 1.74
N LEU A 90 -19.36 -12.22 2.51
CA LEU A 90 -20.19 -11.01 2.48
C LEU A 90 -20.12 -10.30 1.12
N MET A 91 -18.92 -10.15 0.55
CA MET A 91 -18.73 -9.54 -0.76
C MET A 91 -19.35 -10.40 -1.87
N GLY A 92 -19.26 -11.73 -1.77
CA GLY A 92 -19.90 -12.67 -2.67
C GLY A 92 -21.43 -12.59 -2.61
N TRP A 93 -22.00 -12.53 -1.40
CA TRP A 93 -23.44 -12.33 -1.20
C TRP A 93 -23.90 -10.99 -1.79
N PHE A 94 -23.20 -9.90 -1.49
CA PHE A 94 -23.54 -8.57 -1.98
C PHE A 94 -23.53 -8.49 -3.51
N ARG A 95 -22.50 -9.02 -4.17
CA ARG A 95 -22.43 -9.06 -5.65
C ARG A 95 -23.62 -9.82 -6.25
N LYS A 96 -23.96 -10.97 -5.69
CA LYS A 96 -25.14 -11.76 -6.12
C LYS A 96 -26.44 -10.96 -5.99
N GLN A 97 -26.63 -10.24 -4.89
CA GLN A 97 -27.82 -9.42 -4.69
C GLN A 97 -27.88 -8.24 -5.68
N ARG A 98 -26.76 -7.54 -5.87
CA ARG A 98 -26.67 -6.43 -6.81
C ARG A 98 -26.97 -6.86 -8.24
N ASP A 99 -26.40 -7.98 -8.70
CA ASP A 99 -26.59 -8.46 -10.06
C ASP A 99 -28.01 -9.00 -10.29
N GLN A 100 -28.73 -9.40 -9.24
CA GLN A 100 -30.17 -9.73 -9.31
C GLN A 100 -31.03 -8.49 -9.51
N VAL A 101 -30.75 -7.40 -8.77
CA VAL A 101 -31.47 -6.12 -8.90
C VAL A 101 -31.35 -5.57 -10.33
N ASP A 102 -30.15 -5.61 -10.91
CA ASP A 102 -29.86 -5.10 -12.25
C ASP A 102 -30.59 -5.89 -13.36
N ARG A 103 -30.74 -7.21 -13.19
CA ARG A 103 -31.51 -8.07 -14.10
C ARG A 103 -33.02 -7.90 -13.96
N SER A 104 -33.53 -7.55 -12.78
CA SER A 104 -34.95 -7.23 -12.60
C SER A 104 -35.34 -5.88 -13.22
N THR A 105 -34.41 -4.93 -13.33
CA THR A 105 -34.64 -3.64 -14.01
C THR A 105 -34.61 -3.71 -15.54
N LEU A 106 -34.13 -4.81 -16.11
CA LEU A 106 -34.05 -5.04 -17.57
C LEU A 106 -35.15 -5.96 -18.12
N LYS A 107 -36.08 -6.43 -17.29
CA LYS A 107 -37.28 -7.15 -17.74
C LYS A 107 -38.45 -6.17 -17.89
N LEU A 108 -38.48 -5.48 -19.04
CA LEU A 108 -39.65 -4.82 -19.61
C LEU A 108 -39.96 -5.46 -20.95
#